data_AF-A0A1D6FIR6-F1
#
_entry.id   AF-A0A1D6FIR6-F1
#
_cell.length_a   1.000
_cell.length_b   1.000
_cell.length_c   1.000
_cell.angle_alpha   90.00
_cell.angle_beta   90.00
_cell.angle_gamma   90.00
#
_symmetry.space_group_name_H-M   'P 1'
#
loop_
_entity.id
_entity.type
_entity.pdbx_description
1 polymer ?
#
loop_
_entity_poly.entity_id
_entity_poly.type
_entity_poly.pdbx_seq_one_letter_code
_entity_poly.pdbx_strand_id
1 'polypeptide(L)' 'MDNDSKAVEDACLDMLKVGQRQMRYRLKQKYFNGIPANQVRTTSPISSMSDEDWRKLVEKWLALYYLIA' A
#
# COMPACT_ATOMS: atom_id res chain seq x y z
N MET A 1 11.51 -16.77 -30.51
CA MET A 1 10.80 -15.86 -29.58
C MET A 1 11.56 -15.90 -28.28
N ASP A 2 12.12 -14.77 -27.89
CA ASP A 2 13.10 -14.60 -26.83
C ASP A 2 12.47 -14.90 -25.45
N ASN A 3 12.64 -16.15 -24.99
CA ASN A 3 12.13 -16.63 -23.70
C ASN A 3 12.79 -15.91 -22.51
N ASP A 4 13.99 -15.38 -22.72
CA ASP A 4 14.78 -14.72 -21.69
C ASP A 4 14.26 -13.31 -21.41
N SER A 5 13.79 -12.59 -22.44
CA SER A 5 13.14 -11.29 -22.27
C SER A 5 11.90 -11.36 -21.37
N LYS A 6 11.06 -12.40 -21.51
CA LYS A 6 9.88 -12.58 -20.67
C LYS A 6 10.23 -12.92 -19.23
N ALA A 7 11.22 -13.79 -19.02
CA ALA A 7 11.70 -14.14 -17.69
C ALA A 7 12.26 -12.92 -16.93
N VAL A 8 12.96 -12.03 -17.64
CA VAL A 8 13.47 -10.78 -17.07
C VAL A 8 12.33 -9.81 -16.70
N GLU A 9 11.32 -9.67 -17.57
CA GLU A 9 10.14 -8.84 -17.29
C GLU A 9 9.39 -9.34 -16.05
N ASP A 10 9.12 -10.63 -15.97
CA ASP A 10 8.42 -11.25 -14.84
C ASP A 10 9.20 -11.05 -13.53
N ALA A 11 10.52 -11.24 -13.55
CA ALA A 11 11.37 -11.01 -12.38
C ALA A 11 11.35 -9.54 -11.92
N CYS A 12 11.36 -8.59 -12.86
CA CYS A 12 11.26 -7.17 -12.53
C CYS A 12 9.88 -6.81 -11.94
N LEU A 13 8.80 -7.35 -12.52
CA LEU A 13 7.45 -7.15 -12.02
C LEU A 13 7.30 -7.69 -10.59
N ASP A 14 7.85 -8.86 -10.30
CA ASP A 14 7.78 -9.44 -8.97
C ASP A 14 8.59 -8.65 -7.96
N MET A 15 9.77 -8.15 -8.33
CA MET A 15 10.55 -7.24 -7.48
C MET A 15 9.76 -5.96 -7.14
N LEU A 16 9.08 -5.37 -8.13
CA LEU A 16 8.23 -4.19 -7.93
C LEU A 16 7.03 -4.49 -7.02
N LYS A 17 6.34 -5.63 -7.21
CA LYS A 17 5.23 -6.06 -6.34
C LYS A 17 5.69 -6.24 -4.89
N VAL A 18 6.86 -6.85 -4.67
CA VAL A 18 7.43 -7.03 -3.33
C VAL A 18 7.75 -5.67 -2.71
N GLY A 19 8.39 -4.77 -3.45
CA GLY A 19 8.67 -3.40 -2.99
C GLY A 19 7.40 -2.63 -2.61
N GLN A 20 6.38 -2.68 -3.46
CA GLN A 20 5.09 -2.04 -3.20
C GLN A 20 4.40 -2.62 -1.95
N ARG A 21 4.45 -3.94 -1.77
CA ARG A 21 3.91 -4.61 -0.58
C ARG A 21 4.62 -4.14 0.70
N GLN A 22 5.95 -4.06 0.68
CA GLN A 22 6.73 -3.59 1.82
C GLN A 22 6.43 -2.12 2.15
N MET A 23 6.33 -1.26 1.13
CA MET A 23 5.96 0.14 1.30
C MET A 23 4.58 0.29 1.96
N ARG A 24 3.58 -0.46 1.48
CA ARG A 24 2.24 -0.50 2.08
C ARG A 24 2.24 -0.92 3.54
N TYR A 25 3.02 -1.95 3.91
CA TYR A 25 3.12 -2.37 5.31
C TYR A 25 3.72 -1.28 6.21
N ARG A 26 4.81 -0.65 5.77
CA ARG A 26 5.45 0.45 6.51
C ARG A 26 4.51 1.65 6.68
N LEU A 27 3.75 2.00 5.65
CA LEU A 27 2.75 3.06 5.71
C LEU A 27 1.65 2.73 6.73
N LYS A 28 1.07 1.52 6.66
CA LYS A 28 0.04 1.08 7.59
C LYS A 28 0.55 1.08 9.03
N GLN A 29 1.75 0.55 9.26
CA GLN A 29 2.35 0.48 10.59
C GLN A 29 2.57 1.87 11.18
N LYS A 30 3.02 2.84 10.39
CA LYS A 30 3.39 4.18 10.87
C LYS A 30 2.20 5.13 11.04
N TYR A 31 1.19 5.01 10.17
CA TYR A 31 0.13 6.03 10.04
C TYR A 31 -1.28 5.50 10.28
N PHE A 32 -1.44 4.20 10.54
CA PHE A 32 -2.76 3.60 10.76
C PHE A 32 -2.81 2.74 12.02
N ASN A 33 -1.86 1.81 12.21
CA ASN A 33 -1.88 0.90 13.35
C ASN A 33 -1.78 1.67 14.67
N GLY A 34 -2.68 1.38 15.61
CA GLY A 34 -2.72 2.04 16.92
C GLY A 34 -3.25 3.48 16.91
N ILE A 35 -3.65 4.00 15.74
CA ILE A 35 -4.29 5.31 15.61
C ILE A 35 -5.81 5.11 15.60
N PRO A 36 -6.57 5.79 16.48
CA PRO A 36 -8.03 5.76 16.45
C PRO A 36 -8.57 6.19 15.08
N ALA A 37 -9.65 5.55 14.60
CA ALA A 37 -10.20 5.80 13.27
C ALA A 37 -10.53 7.28 12.99
N ASN A 38 -10.98 8.01 14.00
CA ASN A 38 -11.29 9.45 13.92
C ASN A 38 -10.04 10.36 13.85
N GLN A 39 -8.85 9.81 14.09
CA GLN A 39 -7.57 10.52 14.06
C GLN A 39 -6.69 10.09 12.86
N VAL A 40 -7.16 9.13 12.06
CA VAL A 40 -6.44 8.72 10.85
C VAL A 40 -6.42 9.88 9.86
N ARG A 41 -5.25 10.15 9.29
CA ARG A 41 -5.03 11.25 8.36
C ARG A 41 -5.86 11.07 7.10
N THR A 42 -6.44 12.17 6.62
CA THR A 42 -7.19 12.23 5.36
C THR A 42 -6.32 12.61 4.16
N THR A 43 -5.12 13.15 4.40
CA THR A 43 -4.14 13.55 3.39
C THR A 43 -2.92 12.64 3.38
N SER A 44 -2.33 12.46 2.20
CA SER A 44 -1.17 11.63 1.96
C SER A 44 0.03 12.14 2.75
N PRO A 45 0.67 11.29 3.57
CA PRO A 45 1.87 11.65 4.29
C PRO A 45 3.14 11.56 3.43
N ILE A 46 3.01 11.13 2.17
CA ILE A 46 4.13 10.94 1.24
C ILE A 46 3.87 11.68 -0.07
N SER A 47 4.88 12.36 -0.60
CA SER A 47 4.75 13.19 -1.80
C SER A 47 4.50 12.36 -3.08
N SER A 48 4.86 11.08 -3.09
CA SER A 48 4.70 10.19 -4.24
C SER A 48 3.30 9.59 -4.38
N MET A 49 2.35 9.94 -3.50
CA MET A 49 1.00 9.42 -3.52
C MET A 49 0.01 10.57 -3.40
N SER A 50 -1.03 10.54 -4.25
CA SER A 50 -2.12 11.51 -4.19
C SER A 50 -2.96 11.32 -2.93
N ASP A 51 -3.60 12.39 -2.47
CA ASP A 51 -4.55 12.32 -1.35
C ASP A 51 -5.72 11.37 -1.64
N GLU A 52 -6.11 11.24 -2.90
CA GLU A 52 -7.19 10.34 -3.31
C GLU A 52 -6.79 8.87 -3.14
N ASP A 53 -5.60 8.49 -3.60
CA ASP A 53 -5.08 7.12 -3.46
C ASP A 53 -4.83 6.77 -1.99
N TRP A 54 -4.33 7.74 -1.22
CA TRP A 54 -4.18 7.60 0.22
C TRP A 54 -5.52 7.31 0.90
N ARG A 55 -6.57 8.08 0.59
CA ARG A 55 -7.91 7.87 1.15
C ARG A 55 -8.47 6.50 0.81
N LYS A 56 -8.34 6.05 -0.44
CA LYS A 56 -8.74 4.69 -0.87
C LYS A 56 -8.01 3.60 -0.08
N LEU A 57 -6.72 3.82 0.24
CA LEU A 57 -5.93 2.88 1.02
C LEU A 57 -6.38 2.82 2.49
N VAL A 58 -6.61 3.99 3.11
CA VAL A 58 -7.14 4.10 4.48
C VAL A 58 -8.51 3.45 4.60
N GLU A 59 -9.41 3.70 3.64
CA GLU A 59 -10.75 3.09 3.60
C GLU A 59 -10.66 1.57 3.57
N LYS A 60 -9.80 0.99 2.74
CA LYS A 60 -9.56 -0.47 2.70
C LYS A 60 -9.07 -1.00 4.05
N TRP A 61 -8.21 -0.27 4.76
CA TRP A 61 -7.72 -0.71 6.07
C TRP A 61 -8.77 -0.59 7.18
N LEU A 62 -9.59 0.46 7.15
CA LEU A 62 -10.73 0.61 8.06
C LEU A 62 -11.75 -0.50 7.83
N ALA A 63 -12.13 -0.78 6.58
CA ALA A 63 -13.06 -1.85 6.25
C ALA A 63 -12.58 -3.22 6.76
N LEU A 64 -11.28 -3.51 6.63
CA LEU A 64 -10.70 -4.74 7.19
C LEU A 64 -10.70 -4.75 8.72
N TYR A 65 -10.57 -3.61 9.39
CA TYR A 65 -10.59 -3.53 10.86
C TYR A 65 -11.98 -3.85 11.43
N TYR A 66 -13.03 -3.30 10.83
CA TYR A 66 -14.42 -3.56 11.25
C TYR A 66 -14.94 -4.96 10.92
N LEU A 67 -14.24 -5.74 10.08
CA LEU A 67 -14.58 -7.12 9.77
C LEU A 67 -13.92 -8.14 10.72
N ILE A 68 -12.93 -7.71 11.51
CA ILE A 68 -12.11 -8.58 12.38
C ILE A 68 -12.35 -8.25 13.87
N ALA A 69 -12.96 -7.10 14.18
CA ALA A 69 -13.38 -6.68 15.51
C ALA A 69 -14.86 -7.03 15.75
#